data_AF-A0A659U7S6-F1
#
_entry.id   AF-A0A659U7S6-F1
#
_cell.length_a   1.000
_cell.length_b   1.000
_cell.length_c   1.000
_cell.angle_alpha   90.00
_cell.angle_beta   90.00
_cell.angle_gamma   90.00
#
_symmetry.space_group_name_H-M   'P 1'
#
loop_
_entity.id
_entity.type
_entity.pdbx_description
1 polymer ?
#
loop_
_entity_poly.entity_id
_entity_poly.type
_entity_poly.pdbx_seq_one_letter_code
_entity_poly.pdbx_strand_id
1 'polypeptide(L)'
;IRHPDHPEMFLAGIECDGAQYHSSKSARDRDRLREEVLRGLGWNVLRVWSTDWFDNPDAQTEKPLKRLEELRTSPISAFQDYRLGPTYLPAIEVAIA
;
A
#
# COMPACT_ATOMS: atom_id res chain seq x y z
N ILE A 1 6.61 1.22 -1.68
CA ILE A 1 7.03 0.72 -3.01
C ILE A 1 6.57 1.72 -4.05
N ARG A 2 7.51 2.29 -4.83
CA ARG A 2 7.18 3.26 -5.89
C ARG A 2 6.48 2.56 -7.04
N HIS A 3 5.58 3.24 -7.72
CA HIS A 3 5.01 2.68 -8.94
C HIS A 3 6.06 2.74 -10.06
N PRO A 4 6.32 1.63 -10.78
CA PRO A 4 7.34 1.60 -11.84
C PRO A 4 6.98 2.52 -13.02
N ASP A 5 5.72 2.52 -13.42
CA ASP A 5 5.24 3.28 -14.59
C ASP A 5 4.74 4.70 -14.25
N HIS A 6 4.57 5.02 -12.96
CA HIS A 6 3.92 6.25 -12.47
C HIS A 6 4.75 6.84 -11.31
N PRO A 7 5.90 7.47 -11.59
CA PRO A 7 6.90 7.84 -10.59
C PRO A 7 6.40 8.81 -9.51
N GLU A 8 5.32 9.54 -9.79
CA GLU A 8 4.60 10.42 -8.88
C GLU A 8 3.91 9.68 -7.74
N MET A 9 3.62 8.39 -7.90
CA MET A 9 2.82 7.63 -6.95
C MET A 9 3.50 6.38 -6.38
N PHE A 10 2.87 5.85 -5.33
CA PHE A 10 3.28 4.62 -4.66
C PHE A 10 2.27 3.52 -4.96
N LEU A 11 2.81 2.36 -5.36
CA LEU A 11 2.02 1.15 -5.62
C LEU A 11 1.41 0.59 -4.32
N ALA A 12 2.23 0.51 -3.27
CA ALA A 12 1.85 0.00 -1.96
C ALA A 12 2.82 0.48 -0.86
N GLY A 13 2.34 0.49 0.39
CA GLY A 13 3.16 0.54 1.60
C GLY A 13 3.41 -0.86 2.15
N ILE A 14 4.59 -1.12 2.71
CA ILE A 14 4.86 -2.32 3.50
C ILE A 14 4.88 -1.94 4.98
N GLU A 15 4.09 -2.64 5.78
CA GLU A 15 4.17 -2.60 7.24
C GLU A 15 4.78 -3.92 7.71
N CYS A 16 5.97 -3.83 8.31
CA CYS A 16 6.55 -4.93 9.06
C CYS A 16 6.24 -4.73 10.54
N ASP A 17 6.07 -5.82 11.28
CA ASP A 17 5.99 -5.75 12.72
C ASP A 17 7.27 -5.11 13.30
N GLY A 18 7.07 -4.14 14.20
CA GLY A 18 8.17 -3.50 14.90
C GLY A 18 8.67 -4.37 16.06
N ALA A 19 9.93 -4.20 16.45
CA ALA A 19 10.56 -4.85 17.62
C ALA A 19 9.83 -4.60 18.97
N GLN A 20 8.75 -3.80 18.98
CA GLN A 20 7.91 -3.46 20.12
C GLN A 20 6.56 -4.19 20.17
N TYR A 21 6.49 -5.45 19.71
CA TYR A 21 5.30 -6.28 19.96
C TYR A 21 5.05 -6.58 21.47
N HIS A 22 5.92 -6.10 22.36
CA HIS A 22 5.86 -6.36 23.80
C HIS A 22 5.38 -5.22 24.72
N SER A 23 4.93 -4.08 24.22
CA SER A 23 4.52 -3.01 25.16
C SER A 23 3.23 -2.31 24.77
N SER A 24 2.12 -2.77 25.37
CA SER A 24 0.93 -2.01 25.81
C SER A 24 -0.37 -2.76 25.53
N LYS A 25 -1.29 -2.72 26.50
CA LYS A 25 -2.68 -3.22 26.40
C LYS A 25 -3.43 -2.69 25.17
N SER A 26 -2.98 -1.57 24.58
CA SER A 26 -3.59 -0.90 23.43
C SER A 26 -2.82 -1.03 22.11
N ALA A 27 -1.75 -1.86 22.04
CA ALA A 27 -0.99 -2.03 20.80
C ALA A 27 -1.86 -2.57 19.65
N ARG A 28 -2.75 -3.53 19.94
CA ARG A 28 -3.65 -4.13 18.96
C ARG A 28 -4.67 -3.14 18.39
N ASP A 29 -5.24 -2.29 19.24
CA ASP A 29 -6.21 -1.27 18.82
C ASP A 29 -5.55 -0.21 17.94
N ARG A 30 -4.32 0.22 18.28
CA ARG A 30 -3.56 1.16 17.45
C ARG A 30 -3.20 0.58 16.09
N ASP A 31 -2.82 -0.69 16.03
CA ASP A 31 -2.52 -1.36 14.77
C ASP A 31 -3.76 -1.46 13.88
N ARG A 32 -4.90 -1.85 14.47
CA ARG A 32 -6.17 -1.89 13.75
C ARG A 32 -6.56 -0.50 13.23
N LEU A 33 -6.47 0.52 14.08
CA LEU A 33 -6.81 1.89 13.68
C LEU A 33 -5.87 2.42 12.60
N ARG A 34 -4.57 2.13 12.70
CA ARG A 34 -3.59 2.53 11.67
C ARG A 34 -3.95 1.91 10.32
N GLU A 35 -4.24 0.61 10.31
CA GLU A 35 -4.64 -0.07 9.08
C GLU A 35 -5.94 0.52 8.51
N GLU A 36 -6.95 0.73 9.36
CA GLU A 36 -8.23 1.30 8.96
C GLU A 36 -8.07 2.71 8.37
N VAL A 37 -7.29 3.58 9.02
CA VAL A 37 -7.02 4.93 8.51
C VAL A 37 -6.24 4.89 7.20
N LEU A 38 -5.18 4.10 7.10
CA LEU A 38 -4.38 4.02 5.88
C LEU A 38 -5.20 3.49 4.70
N ARG A 39 -6.00 2.43 4.92
CA ARG A 39 -6.90 1.90 3.89
C ARG A 39 -8.00 2.88 3.54
N GLY A 40 -8.58 3.58 4.52
CA GLY A 40 -9.59 4.61 4.31
C GLY A 40 -9.08 5.81 3.52
N LEU A 41 -7.79 6.13 3.67
CA LEU A 41 -7.11 7.11 2.82
C LEU A 41 -6.90 6.57 1.40
N GLY A 42 -7.02 5.27 1.13
CA GLY A 42 -6.78 4.65 -0.16
C GLY A 42 -5.35 4.15 -0.34
N TRP A 43 -4.65 3.77 0.75
CA TRP A 43 -3.37 3.09 0.65
C TRP A 43 -3.56 1.57 0.50
N ASN A 44 -2.81 0.99 -0.42
CA ASN A 44 -2.55 -0.44 -0.44
C ASN A 44 -1.48 -0.77 0.60
N VAL A 45 -1.89 -1.27 1.76
CA VAL A 45 -0.95 -1.71 2.81
C VAL A 45 -0.78 -3.23 2.75
N LEU A 46 0.46 -3.66 2.59
CA LEU A 46 0.89 -5.06 2.67
C LEU A 46 1.58 -5.29 4.01
N ARG A 47 1.17 -6.33 4.72
CA ARG A 47 1.72 -6.63 6.05
C ARG A 47 2.61 -7.86 5.98
N VAL A 48 3.77 -7.77 6.62
CA VAL A 48 4.71 -8.89 6.80
C VAL A 48 5.00 -9.02 8.29
N TRP A 49 4.85 -10.22 8.83
CA TRP A 49 5.13 -10.50 10.24
C TRP A 49 6.43 -11.29 10.34
N SER A 50 7.35 -10.84 11.19
CA SER A 50 8.64 -11.47 11.40
C SER A 50 8.50 -12.90 11.92
N THR A 51 7.48 -13.18 12.73
CA THR A 51 7.15 -14.53 13.21
C THR A 51 6.77 -15.45 12.07
N ASP A 52 5.82 -15.03 11.23
CA ASP A 52 5.35 -15.85 10.12
C ASP A 52 6.44 -16.01 9.06
N TRP A 53 7.27 -14.98 8.89
CA TRP A 53 8.39 -15.00 7.96
C TRP A 53 9.49 -15.97 8.43
N PHE A 54 9.74 -16.03 9.74
CA PHE A 54 10.69 -16.98 10.29
C PHE A 54 10.22 -18.43 10.09
N ASP A 55 8.91 -18.68 10.24
CA ASP A 55 8.33 -20.01 10.06
C ASP A 55 8.26 -20.45 8.59
N ASN A 56 7.90 -19.54 7.67
CA ASN A 56 7.83 -19.84 6.24
C ASN A 56 8.17 -18.60 5.39
N PRO A 57 9.45 -18.31 5.15
CA PRO A 57 9.89 -17.11 4.45
C PRO A 57 9.41 -17.10 2.99
N ASP A 58 9.40 -18.26 2.32
CA ASP A 58 8.98 -18.36 0.92
C ASP A 58 7.51 -17.94 0.75
N ALA A 59 6.61 -18.50 1.57
CA ALA A 59 5.19 -18.15 1.51
C ALA A 59 4.93 -16.69 1.92
N GLN A 60 5.69 -16.16 2.89
CA GLN A 60 5.55 -14.75 3.29
C GLN A 60 6.19 -13.77 2.30
N THR A 61 7.09 -14.24 1.43
CA THR A 61 7.61 -13.48 0.29
C THR A 61 6.64 -13.51 -0.89
N GLU A 62 6.08 -14.68 -1.20
CA GLU A 62 5.21 -14.87 -2.36
C GLU A 62 3.92 -14.05 -2.27
N LYS A 63 3.30 -14.02 -1.08
CA LYS A 63 2.06 -13.26 -0.83
C LYS A 63 2.16 -11.77 -1.23
N PRO A 64 3.09 -10.97 -0.69
CA PRO A 64 3.22 -9.56 -1.07
C PRO A 64 3.65 -9.40 -2.53
N LEU A 65 4.51 -10.27 -3.07
CA LEU A 65 4.89 -10.22 -4.50
C LEU A 65 3.69 -10.37 -5.42
N LYS A 66 2.87 -11.41 -5.20
CA LYS A 66 1.65 -11.62 -5.98
C LYS A 66 0.72 -10.42 -5.88
N ARG A 67 0.56 -9.86 -4.68
CA ARG A 67 -0.29 -8.69 -4.49
C ARG A 67 0.24 -7.44 -5.19
N LEU A 68 1.55 -7.24 -5.25
CA LEU A 68 2.17 -6.14 -5.98
C LEU A 68 1.95 -6.26 -7.48
N GLU A 69 2.07 -7.47 -8.02
CA GLU A 69 1.78 -7.75 -9.44
C GLU A 69 0.32 -7.44 -9.79
N GLU A 70 -0.63 -7.88 -8.95
CA GLU A 70 -2.05 -7.53 -9.11
C GLU A 70 -2.28 -6.01 -9.09
N LEU A 71 -1.64 -5.30 -8.16
CA LEU A 71 -1.75 -3.85 -8.05
C LEU A 71 -1.14 -3.14 -9.26
N ARG A 72 -0.04 -3.64 -9.83
CA ARG A 72 0.59 -3.05 -11.01
C ARG A 72 -0.30 -3.12 -12.24
N THR A 73 -1.06 -4.20 -12.36
CA THR A 73 -1.97 -4.42 -13.50
C THR A 73 -3.36 -3.81 -13.31
N SER A 74 -3.69 -3.39 -12.08
CA SER A 74 -4.97 -2.80 -11.76
C SER A 74 -5.00 -1.33 -12.19
N PRO A 75 -6.13 -0.83 -12.72
CA PRO A 75 -6.25 0.59 -13.07
C PRO A 75 -6.09 1.45 -11.82
N ILE A 76 -5.37 2.56 -11.96
CA ILE A 76 -5.21 3.56 -10.91
C ILE A 76 -6.59 4.08 -10.52
N SER A 77 -6.87 4.12 -9.21
CA SER A 77 -8.10 4.71 -8.72
C SER A 77 -8.05 6.23 -8.88
N ALA A 78 -9.07 6.83 -9.49
CA ALA A 78 -9.23 8.29 -9.59
C ALA A 78 -9.19 9.02 -8.23
N PHE A 79 -9.37 8.30 -7.12
CA PHE A 79 -9.26 8.85 -5.76
C PHE A 79 -7.80 9.09 -5.31
N GLN A 80 -6.82 8.46 -5.97
CA GLN A 80 -5.39 8.69 -5.72
C GLN A 80 -4.88 9.97 -6.39
N ASP A 81 -5.54 10.45 -7.44
CA ASP A 81 -5.15 11.66 -8.18
C ASP A 81 -5.24 12.94 -7.33
N TYR A 82 -6.12 12.97 -6.32
CA TYR A 82 -6.31 14.16 -5.47
C TYR A 82 -5.25 14.32 -4.36
N ARG A 83 -4.48 13.26 -4.04
CA ARG A 83 -3.54 13.27 -2.89
C ARG A 83 -2.13 13.73 -3.25
N LEU A 84 -1.80 13.81 -4.52
CA LEU A 84 -0.55 14.36 -5.03
C LEU A 84 -0.94 15.69 -5.67
N GLY A 85 -0.41 16.80 -5.15
CA GLY A 85 -0.80 18.15 -5.56
C GLY A 85 -0.72 18.42 -7.08
N PRO A 86 -1.12 19.63 -7.52
CA PRO A 86 -1.67 19.92 -8.86
C PRO A 86 -0.67 19.89 -10.04
N THR A 87 0.43 19.14 -9.97
CA THR A 87 1.49 19.19 -10.98
C THR A 87 1.24 18.30 -12.20
N TYR A 88 0.19 17.46 -12.19
CA TYR A 88 -0.17 16.62 -13.33
C TYR A 88 -1.68 16.64 -13.56
N LEU A 89 -2.15 17.66 -14.26
CA LEU A 89 -3.27 17.43 -15.18
C LEU A 89 -2.66 16.77 -16.42
N PRO A 90 -2.92 15.49 -16.73
CA PRO A 90 -2.67 15.02 -18.08
C PRO A 90 -3.52 15.90 -19.02
N ALA A 91 -2.94 16.30 -20.14
CA ALA A 91 -3.67 16.96 -21.20
C ALA A 91 -4.80 16.02 -21.63
N ILE A 92 -6.01 16.24 -21.09
CA ILE A 92 -7.21 15.64 -21.62
C ILE A 92 -7.45 16.39 -22.93
N GLU A 93 -6.95 15.85 -24.04
CA GLU A 93 -7.58 16.09 -25.33
C GLU A 93 -8.99 15.50 -25.21
N VAL A 94 -9.92 16.35 -24.78
CA VAL A 94 -11.35 16.12 -24.96
C VAL A 94 -11.61 16.29 -26.45
N ALA A 95 -11.34 15.24 -27.22
CA ALA A 95 -11.92 15.06 -28.54
C ALA A 95 -13.40 14.70 -28.33
N ILE A 96 -14.26 15.71 -28.26
CA ILE A 96 -15.69 15.56 -28.50
C ILE A 96 -15.94 16.05 -29.92
N ALA A 97 -16.31 15.11 -30.78
CA ALA A 97 -16.97 15.36 -32.06
C ALA A 97 -18.43 15.77 -31.82
#